data_AF-A0A6A2YS19-F1
#
_entry.id   AF-A0A6A2YS19-F1
#
_cell.length_a   1.000
_cell.length_b   1.000
_cell.length_c   1.000
_cell.angle_alpha   90.00
_cell.angle_beta   90.00
_cell.angle_gamma   90.00
#
_symmetry.space_group_name_H-M   'P 1'
#
loop_
_entity.id
_entity.type
_entity.pdbx_description
1 polymer ?
#
loop_
_entity_poly.entity_id
_entity_poly.type
_entity_poly.pdbx_seq_one_letter_code
_entity_poly.pdbx_strand_id
1 'polypeptide(L)'
;MATTKTTLLLAVLCLFLLSEIGMFMVDAQVQRPDCQPKCASRCSKSWKPKMCLKTCTACCNTCEGCVPAGPTANKEVCPCYAKYKKGRCP
;
A
#
# COMPACT_ATOMS: atom_id res chain seq x y z
N MET A 1 31.66 -34.68 -27.43
CA MET A 1 31.83 -34.23 -26.02
C MET A 1 31.91 -32.70 -25.85
N ALA A 2 31.71 -31.90 -26.91
CA ALA A 2 31.66 -30.43 -26.80
C ALA A 2 30.24 -29.91 -26.54
N THR A 3 29.23 -30.58 -27.11
CA THR A 3 27.81 -30.21 -27.05
C THR A 3 27.22 -30.30 -25.65
N THR A 4 27.55 -31.33 -24.87
CA THR A 4 27.06 -31.48 -23.48
C THR A 4 27.55 -30.37 -22.56
N LYS A 5 28.79 -29.89 -22.74
CA LYS A 5 29.35 -28.78 -21.96
C LYS A 5 28.69 -27.44 -22.31
N THR A 6 28.48 -27.17 -23.60
CA THR A 6 27.75 -25.96 -24.04
C THR A 6 26.27 -26.00 -23.65
N THR A 7 25.61 -27.16 -23.71
CA THR A 7 24.23 -27.33 -23.24
C THR A 7 24.11 -27.11 -21.73
N LEU A 8 25.06 -27.61 -20.93
CA LEU A 8 25.10 -27.38 -19.48
C LEU A 8 25.32 -25.91 -19.14
N LEU A 9 26.23 -25.22 -19.85
CA LEU A 9 26.47 -23.79 -19.66
C LEU A 9 25.24 -22.94 -19.99
N LEU A 10 24.55 -23.25 -21.10
CA LEU A 10 23.31 -22.57 -21.48
C LEU A 10 22.19 -22.79 -20.45
N ALA A 11 22.06 -24.02 -19.93
CA ALA A 11 21.08 -24.33 -18.90
C ALA A 11 21.34 -23.57 -17.59
N VAL A 12 22.59 -23.49 -17.14
CA VAL A 12 22.96 -22.73 -15.93
C VAL A 12 22.72 -21.24 -16.11
N LEU A 13 23.11 -20.66 -17.26
CA LEU A 13 22.84 -19.25 -17.56
C LEU A 13 21.34 -18.94 -17.54
N CYS A 14 20.52 -19.84 -18.09
CA CYS A 14 19.07 -19.70 -18.09
C CYS A 14 18.48 -19.72 -16.67
N LEU A 15 18.98 -20.60 -15.79
CA LEU A 15 18.54 -20.65 -14.39
C LEU A 15 18.87 -19.37 -13.61
N PHE A 16 20.04 -18.77 -13.83
CA PHE A 16 20.42 -17.50 -13.23
C PHE A 16 19.55 -16.34 -13.74
N LEU A 17 19.21 -16.32 -15.03
CA LEU A 17 18.30 -15.30 -15.57
C LEU A 17 16.86 -15.45 -15.02
N LEU A 18 16.40 -16.68 -14.81
CA LEU A 18 15.09 -16.95 -14.22
C LEU A 18 15.01 -16.56 -12.73
N SER A 19 16.11 -16.69 -11.96
CA SER A 19 16.13 -16.26 -10.55
C SER A 19 16.03 -14.76 -10.37
N GLU A 20 16.64 -13.96 -11.26
CA GLU A 20 16.54 -12.49 -11.21
C GLU A 20 15.12 -12.01 -11.54
N ILE A 21 14.44 -12.66 -12.49
CA ILE A 21 13.04 -12.36 -12.86
C ILE A 21 12.08 -12.70 -11.70
N GLY A 22 12.37 -13.79 -10.97
CA GLY A 22 11.56 -14.22 -9.81
C GLY A 22 11.53 -13.18 -8.67
N MET A 23 12.64 -12.47 -8.43
CA MET A 23 12.68 -11.43 -7.40
C MET A 23 11.89 -10.16 -7.78
N PHE A 24 11.73 -9.88 -9.07
CA PHE A 24 10.97 -8.73 -9.57
C PHE A 24 9.45 -8.87 -9.33
N MET A 25 8.95 -10.10 -9.15
CA MET A 25 7.52 -10.37 -8.91
C MET A 25 7.12 -10.30 -7.43
N VAL A 26 8.08 -10.26 -6.50
CA VAL A 26 7.81 -10.25 -5.05
C VAL A 26 7.36 -8.86 -4.56
N ASP A 27 7.73 -7.78 -5.26
CA ASP A 27 7.32 -6.41 -4.91
C ASP A 27 5.90 -6.05 -5.39
N ALA A 28 5.26 -6.92 -6.18
CA ALA A 28 3.86 -6.79 -6.57
C ALA A 28 2.89 -7.36 -5.52
N GLN A 29 3.33 -7.58 -4.27
CA GLN A 29 2.42 -7.73 -3.15
C GLN A 29 1.80 -6.35 -2.91
N VAL A 30 0.57 -6.15 -3.39
CA VAL A 30 -0.27 -4.99 -3.07
C VAL A 30 -0.31 -4.83 -1.55
N GLN A 31 0.62 -4.04 -0.99
CA GLN A 31 0.65 -3.72 0.42
C GLN A 31 -0.57 -2.87 0.69
N ARG A 32 -1.65 -3.56 1.07
CA ARG A 32 -2.91 -2.91 1.37
C ARG A 32 -2.65 -1.97 2.53
N PRO A 33 -2.92 -0.66 2.38
CA PRO A 33 -2.62 0.28 3.44
C PRO A 33 -3.37 -0.09 4.72
N ASP A 34 -2.65 -0.09 5.85
CA ASP A 34 -3.25 -0.39 7.15
C ASP A 34 -4.06 0.83 7.66
N CYS A 35 -5.32 0.86 7.25
CA CYS A 35 -6.25 1.97 7.52
C CYS A 35 -6.94 1.86 8.89
N GLN A 36 -7.08 0.65 9.44
CA GLN A 36 -7.90 0.42 10.62
C GLN A 36 -7.39 1.16 11.88
N PRO A 37 -6.11 1.06 12.29
CA PRO A 37 -5.60 1.73 13.48
C PRO A 37 -5.53 3.25 13.29
N LYS A 38 -5.18 3.71 12.08
CA LYS A 38 -5.13 5.15 11.76
C LYS A 38 -6.51 5.79 11.86
N CYS A 39 -7.52 5.15 11.27
CA CYS A 39 -8.90 5.61 11.34
C CYS A 39 -9.50 5.49 12.74
N ALA A 40 -9.11 4.48 13.53
CA ALA A 40 -9.49 4.38 14.94
C ALA A 40 -8.98 5.59 15.75
N SER A 41 -7.71 5.96 15.59
CA SER A 41 -7.15 7.16 16.22
C SER A 41 -7.86 8.42 15.75
N ARG A 42 -8.07 8.58 14.43
CA ARG A 42 -8.69 9.77 13.84
C ARG A 42 -10.15 9.95 14.27
N CYS A 43 -10.89 8.87 14.42
CA CYS A 43 -12.29 8.87 14.82
C CYS A 43 -12.53 8.75 16.33
N SER A 44 -11.48 8.71 17.16
CA SER A 44 -11.56 8.47 18.62
C SER A 44 -12.46 9.45 19.38
N LYS A 45 -12.62 10.69 18.90
CA LYS A 45 -13.49 11.73 19.49
C LYS A 45 -14.72 12.05 18.63
N SER A 46 -15.04 11.22 17.63
CA SER A 46 -16.18 11.48 16.76
C SER A 46 -17.50 11.16 17.46
N TRP A 47 -18.50 12.06 17.35
CA TRP A 47 -19.87 11.83 17.83
C TRP A 47 -20.57 10.64 17.14
N LYS A 48 -20.17 10.31 15.90
CA LYS A 48 -20.70 9.16 15.14
C LYS A 48 -19.55 8.23 14.73
N PRO A 49 -18.95 7.47 15.67
CA PRO A 49 -17.70 6.73 15.43
C PRO A 49 -17.82 5.72 14.29
N LYS A 50 -18.94 4.99 14.19
CA LYS A 50 -19.18 4.03 13.09
C LYS A 50 -19.17 4.69 11.71
N MET A 51 -19.82 5.86 11.56
CA MET A 51 -19.86 6.61 10.29
C MET A 51 -18.51 7.26 9.97
N CYS A 52 -17.81 7.77 11.00
CA CYS A 52 -16.47 8.30 10.84
C CYS A 52 -15.51 7.23 10.34
N LEU A 53 -15.49 6.05 10.97
CA LEU A 53 -14.63 4.93 10.58
C LEU A 53 -14.90 4.52 9.12
N LYS A 54 -16.18 4.36 8.74
CA LYS A 54 -16.55 4.02 7.36
C LYS A 54 -16.02 5.04 6.34
N THR A 55 -16.19 6.33 6.64
CA THR A 55 -15.74 7.41 5.76
C THR A 55 -14.21 7.51 5.72
N CYS A 56 -13.56 7.43 6.88
CA CYS A 56 -12.11 7.45 7.00
C CYS A 56 -11.46 6.31 6.22
N THR A 57 -11.95 5.07 6.39
CA THR A 57 -11.41 3.91 5.69
C THR A 57 -11.55 4.05 4.18
N ALA A 58 -12.66 4.58 3.67
CA ALA A 58 -12.81 4.86 2.24
C ALA A 58 -11.80 5.91 1.74
N CYS A 59 -11.61 6.99 2.49
CA CYS A 59 -10.59 8.01 2.17
C CYS A 59 -9.17 7.43 2.23
N CYS A 60 -8.86 6.67 3.27
CA CYS A 60 -7.57 6.04 3.49
C CYS A 60 -7.21 5.08 2.35
N ASN A 61 -8.13 4.20 1.95
CA ASN A 61 -7.92 3.28 0.82
C ASN A 61 -7.72 4.01 -0.51
N THR A 62 -8.40 5.16 -0.70
CA THR A 62 -8.27 5.94 -1.93
C THR A 62 -6.97 6.75 -1.97
N CYS A 63 -6.52 7.22 -0.81
CA CYS A 63 -5.33 8.06 -0.65
C CYS A 63 -4.11 7.27 -0.18
N GLU A 64 -3.95 6.04 -0.68
CA GLU A 64 -2.76 5.20 -0.48
C GLU A 64 -2.35 5.02 0.99
N GLY A 65 -3.33 5.00 1.89
CA GLY A 65 -3.09 4.80 3.32
C GLY A 65 -2.74 6.06 4.11
N CYS A 66 -2.70 7.24 3.49
CA CYS A 66 -2.44 8.48 4.20
C CYS A 66 -3.68 8.87 5.02
N VAL A 67 -3.51 8.95 6.33
CA VAL A 67 -4.51 9.46 7.28
C VAL A 67 -3.78 10.38 8.26
N PRO A 68 -4.22 11.63 8.45
CA PRO A 68 -3.64 12.52 9.45
C PRO A 68 -3.69 11.91 10.85
N ALA A 69 -2.67 12.15 11.67
CA ALA A 69 -2.65 11.67 13.04
C ALA A 69 -3.89 12.15 13.83
N GLY A 70 -4.63 11.20 14.40
CA GLY A 70 -5.85 11.51 15.11
C GLY A 70 -5.63 12.12 16.49
N PRO A 71 -6.67 12.73 17.09
CA PRO A 71 -7.91 13.22 16.47
C PRO A 71 -7.80 14.67 15.98
N THR A 72 -6.69 15.37 16.22
CA THR A 72 -6.57 16.83 16.04
C THR A 72 -5.61 17.29 14.95
N ALA A 73 -4.79 16.41 14.34
CA ALA A 73 -3.83 16.88 13.33
C ALA A 73 -4.54 17.52 12.13
N ASN A 74 -3.88 18.48 11.49
CA ASN A 74 -4.36 19.12 10.28
C ASN A 74 -4.45 18.10 9.13
N LYS A 75 -5.48 18.18 8.29
CA LYS A 75 -5.66 17.30 7.12
C LYS A 75 -4.62 17.54 6.04
N GLU A 76 -4.04 18.74 5.96
CA GLU A 76 -3.09 19.13 4.91
C GLU A 76 -1.80 18.32 4.89
N VAL A 77 -1.44 17.65 6.00
CA VAL A 77 -0.35 16.66 6.03
C VAL A 77 -0.58 15.48 5.08
N CYS A 78 -1.84 15.23 4.70
CA CYS A 78 -2.24 14.28 3.68
C CYS A 78 -3.06 15.00 2.59
N PRO A 79 -2.42 15.59 1.55
CA PRO A 79 -3.11 16.42 0.56
C PRO A 79 -4.27 15.73 -0.18
N CYS A 80 -4.13 14.44 -0.52
CA CYS A 80 -5.23 13.66 -1.08
C CYS A 80 -6.40 13.57 -0.10
N TYR A 81 -6.13 13.20 1.15
CA TYR A 81 -7.14 13.06 2.19
C TYR A 81 -7.87 14.40 2.46
N ALA A 82 -7.13 15.51 2.44
CA ALA A 82 -7.68 16.86 2.62
C ALA A 82 -8.61 17.30 1.47
N LYS A 83 -8.33 16.89 0.24
CA LYS A 83 -9.07 17.34 -0.96
C LYS A 83 -10.14 16.34 -1.41
N TYR A 84 -10.00 15.06 -1.06
CA TYR A 84 -10.89 14.00 -1.52
C TYR A 84 -12.35 14.27 -1.15
N LYS A 85 -13.25 14.06 -2.12
CA LYS A 85 -14.69 14.33 -2.00
C LYS A 85 -15.01 15.74 -1.47
N LYS A 86 -14.25 16.78 -1.87
CA LYS A 86 -14.39 18.17 -1.39
C LYS A 86 -14.10 18.30 0.12
N GLY A 87 -13.07 17.60 0.60
CA GLY A 87 -12.65 17.64 2.01
C GLY A 87 -13.60 16.96 3.00
N ARG A 88 -14.44 16.04 2.52
CA ARG A 88 -15.40 15.30 3.36
C ARG A 88 -14.78 14.19 4.21
N CYS A 89 -13.49 13.90 4.04
CA CYS A 89 -12.79 12.97 4.92
C CYS A 89 -12.71 13.53 6.34
N PRO A 90 -12.86 12.70 7.39
CA PRO A 90 -12.98 13.17 8.78
C PRO A 90 -11.74 13.87 9.34
#